data_AF-A0A0D8Y132-F1
#
_entry.id   AF-A0A0D8Y132-F1
#
_cell.length_a   1.000
_cell.length_b   1.000
_cell.length_c   1.000
_cell.angle_alpha   90.00
_cell.angle_beta   90.00
_cell.angle_gamma   90.00
#
_symmetry.space_group_name_H-M   'P 1'
#
loop_
_entity.id
_entity.type
_entity.pdbx_description
1 polymer ?
#
loop_
_entity_poly.entity_id
_entity_poly.type
_entity_poly.pdbx_seq_one_letter_code
_entity_poly.pdbx_strand_id
1 'polypeptide(L)'
;MYSIIIPFLAVVAFHQFYWRRRNLPPGPLPLPLIGNTLSINMRNPAKTFSLWHAHYGPIYTVWLPHPMIVMASHEVLKESLIRQAI
;
A
#
# COMPACT_ATOMS: atom_id res chain seq x y z
N MET A 1 -11.93 17.01 -29.07
CA MET A 1 -10.69 16.61 -28.39
C MET A 1 -10.92 16.19 -26.93
N TYR A 2 -11.76 16.89 -26.15
CA TYR A 2 -12.01 16.58 -24.73
C TYR A 2 -12.80 15.28 -24.43
N SER A 3 -13.66 14.83 -25.35
CA SER A 3 -14.48 13.62 -25.13
C SER A 3 -13.69 12.33 -24.93
N ILE A 4 -12.43 12.25 -25.40
CA ILE A 4 -11.56 11.07 -25.24
C ILE A 4 -10.71 11.16 -23.96
N ILE A 5 -10.43 12.38 -23.49
CA ILE A 5 -9.54 12.60 -22.34
C ILE A 5 -10.19 12.11 -21.05
N ILE A 6 -11.48 12.41 -20.84
CA ILE A 6 -12.22 12.00 -19.64
C ILE A 6 -12.27 10.47 -19.47
N PRO A 7 -12.71 9.69 -20.46
CA PRO A 7 -12.74 8.23 -20.33
C PRO A 7 -11.34 7.63 -20.20
N PHE A 8 -10.34 8.18 -20.90
CA PHE A 8 -8.95 7.74 -20.75
C PHE A 8 -8.44 7.96 -19.31
N LEU A 9 -8.67 9.14 -18.74
CA LEU A 9 -8.29 9.46 -17.37
C LEU A 9 -9.04 8.59 -16.35
N ALA A 10 -10.33 8.33 -16.59
CA ALA A 10 -11.14 7.44 -15.76
C ALA A 10 -10.63 5.99 -15.80
N VAL A 11 -10.25 5.46 -16.96
CA VAL A 11 -9.66 4.11 -17.08
C VAL A 11 -8.31 4.05 -16.34
N VAL A 12 -7.46 5.06 -16.49
CA VAL A 12 -6.19 5.14 -15.77
C VAL A 12 -6.42 5.20 -14.26
N ALA A 13 -7.37 6.02 -13.80
CA ALA A 13 -7.72 6.12 -12.39
C ALA A 13 -8.28 4.80 -11.85
N PHE A 14 -9.22 4.17 -12.57
CA PHE A 14 -9.78 2.88 -12.20
C PHE A 14 -8.69 1.81 -12.12
N HIS A 15 -7.79 1.75 -13.10
CA HIS A 15 -6.68 0.82 -13.10
C HIS A 15 -5.74 1.04 -11.89
N GLN A 16 -5.36 2.29 -11.63
CA GLN A 16 -4.42 2.63 -10.55
C GLN A 16 -5.02 2.45 -9.14
N PHE A 17 -6.26 2.91 -8.92
CA PHE A 17 -6.89 2.92 -7.60
C PHE A 17 -7.66 1.65 -7.27
N TYR A 18 -8.26 0.97 -8.26
CA TYR A 18 -9.08 -0.21 -8.03
C TYR A 18 -8.34 -1.49 -8.45
N TRP A 19 -7.97 -1.61 -9.73
CA TRP A 19 -7.47 -2.88 -10.27
C TRP A 19 -6.16 -3.34 -9.62
N ARG A 20 -5.22 -2.41 -9.40
CA ARG A 20 -3.95 -2.72 -8.73
C ARG A 20 -4.07 -3.01 -7.24
N ARG A 21 -5.17 -2.63 -6.60
CA ARG A 21 -5.37 -2.75 -5.14
C ARG A 21 -6.31 -3.89 -4.73
N ARG A 22 -7.08 -4.45 -5.66
CA ARG A 22 -8.19 -5.38 -5.38
C ARG A 22 -7.83 -6.63 -4.55
N ASN A 23 -6.58 -7.10 -4.63
CA ASN A 23 -6.11 -8.32 -3.97
C ASN A 23 -5.08 -8.04 -2.86
N LEU A 24 -4.95 -6.79 -2.41
CA LEU A 24 -3.96 -6.39 -1.43
C LEU A 24 -4.62 -6.06 -0.09
N PRO A 25 -3.93 -6.31 1.04
CA PRO A 25 -4.37 -5.85 2.37
C PRO A 25 -4.66 -4.34 2.40
N PRO A 26 -5.50 -3.89 3.35
CA PRO A 26 -5.79 -2.46 3.51
C PRO A 26 -4.50 -1.66 3.73
N GLY A 27 -4.51 -0.38 3.37
CA GLY A 27 -3.33 0.47 3.53
C GLY A 27 -3.55 1.89 3.03
N PRO A 28 -2.59 2.78 3.31
CA PRO A 28 -2.67 4.18 2.92
C PRO A 28 -2.82 4.34 1.41
N LEU A 29 -3.62 5.32 0.99
CA LEU A 29 -3.88 5.60 -0.41
C LEU A 29 -2.57 6.02 -1.10
N PRO A 30 -2.09 5.29 -2.13
CA PRO A 30 -0.89 5.68 -2.84
C PRO A 30 -1.15 6.86 -3.78
N LEU A 31 -0.17 7.75 -3.88
CA LEU A 31 -0.13 8.73 -4.96
C LEU A 31 0.26 8.07 -6.28
N PRO A 32 -0.28 8.54 -7.42
CA PRO A 32 0.14 8.05 -8.72
C PRO A 32 1.65 8.26 -8.91
N LEU A 33 2.33 7.26 -9.50
CA LEU A 33 3.79 7.18 -9.75
C LEU A 33 4.69 7.02 -8.52
N ILE A 34 4.43 7.75 -7.45
CA ILE A 34 5.33 7.85 -6.29
C ILE A 34 4.97 6.86 -5.17
N GLY A 35 3.69 6.53 -5.02
CA GLY A 35 3.19 5.71 -3.92
C GLY A 35 2.99 6.50 -2.63
N ASN A 36 3.35 5.91 -1.49
CA ASN A 36 3.23 6.48 -0.15
C ASN A 36 4.53 7.11 0.38
N THR A 37 5.58 7.22 -0.43
CA THR A 37 6.89 7.73 0.02
C THR A 37 6.81 9.14 0.61
N LEU A 38 5.96 10.02 0.06
CA LEU A 38 5.73 11.37 0.60
C LEU A 38 4.98 11.36 1.94
N SER A 39 4.21 10.32 2.22
CA SER A 39 3.52 10.13 3.49
C SER A 39 4.44 9.56 4.58
N ILE A 40 5.60 9.03 4.20
CA ILE A 40 6.62 8.53 5.13
C ILE A 40 7.48 9.68 5.58
N ASN A 41 7.51 9.92 6.88
CA ASN A 41 8.45 10.87 7.45
C ASN A 41 9.86 10.26 7.44
N MET A 42 10.69 10.64 6.47
CA MET A 42 12.06 10.12 6.34
C MET A 42 12.94 10.41 7.57
N ARG A 43 12.63 11.44 8.37
CA ARG A 43 13.37 11.73 9.61
C ARG A 43 12.99 10.77 10.75
N ASN A 44 11.77 10.22 10.73
CA ASN A 44 11.30 9.27 11.73
C ASN A 44 10.28 8.30 11.12
N PRO A 45 10.74 7.32 10.32
CA PRO A 45 9.85 6.38 9.64
C PRO A 45 9.14 5.44 10.63
N ALA A 46 9.78 5.12 11.76
CA ALA A 46 9.22 4.28 12.81
C ALA A 46 7.91 4.86 13.36
N LYS A 47 7.83 6.17 13.55
CA LYS A 47 6.59 6.85 13.98
C LYS A 47 5.48 6.71 12.94
N THR A 48 5.78 6.86 11.65
CA THR A 48 4.79 6.67 10.58
C THR A 48 4.26 5.24 10.55
N PHE A 49 5.16 4.24 10.61
CA PHE A 49 4.75 2.83 10.61
C PHE A 49 3.95 2.44 11.86
N SER A 50 4.27 3.02 13.02
CA SER A 50 3.49 2.83 14.25
C SER A 50 2.06 3.40 14.12
N LEU A 51 1.91 4.59 13.53
CA LEU A 51 0.60 5.18 13.26
C LEU A 51 -0.21 4.35 12.26
N TRP A 52 0.43 3.84 11.20
CA TRP A 52 -0.22 2.98 10.23
C TRP A 52 -0.59 1.61 10.81
N HIS A 53 0.24 1.05 11.69
CA HIS A 53 -0.10 -0.16 12.42
C HIS A 53 -1.33 0.06 13.30
N ALA A 54 -1.42 1.18 14.01
CA ALA A 54 -2.59 1.51 14.82
C ALA A 54 -3.87 1.72 13.97
N HIS A 55 -3.73 2.24 12.74
CA HIS A 55 -4.87 2.56 11.88
C HIS A 55 -5.34 1.40 10.99
N TYR A 56 -4.40 0.62 10.43
CA TYR A 56 -4.68 -0.46 9.47
C TYR A 56 -4.51 -1.86 10.07
N GLY A 57 -3.88 -1.97 11.24
CA GLY A 57 -3.70 -3.23 11.95
C GLY A 57 -2.33 -3.90 11.69
N PRO A 58 -2.20 -5.18 12.03
CA PRO A 58 -0.94 -5.92 11.99
C PRO A 58 -0.41 -6.21 10.58
N ILE A 59 -1.28 -6.20 9.56
CA ILE A 59 -0.92 -6.45 8.16
C ILE A 59 -1.51 -5.34 7.29
N TYR A 60 -0.66 -4.61 6.60
CA TYR A 60 -1.10 -3.54 5.71
C TYR A 60 -0.17 -3.37 4.51
N THR A 61 -0.70 -2.77 3.44
CA THR A 61 0.05 -2.54 2.20
C THR A 61 0.57 -1.11 2.14
N VAL A 62 1.87 -0.94 1.92
CA VAL A 62 2.51 0.36 1.63
C VAL A 62 3.02 0.36 0.20
N TRP A 63 2.85 1.46 -0.51
CA TRP A 63 3.37 1.60 -1.87
C TRP A 63 4.71 2.35 -1.86
N LEU A 64 5.78 1.64 -2.21
CA LEU A 64 7.14 2.16 -2.34
C LEU A 64 7.64 1.82 -3.75
N PRO A 65 7.43 2.70 -4.73
CA PRO A 65 7.20 2.41 -6.17
C PRO A 65 6.36 1.17 -6.56
N HIS A 66 6.52 0.06 -5.86
CA HIS A 66 5.80 -1.19 -5.94
C HIS A 66 5.03 -1.43 -4.62
N PRO A 67 3.96 -2.23 -4.62
CA PRO A 67 3.24 -2.57 -3.40
C PRO A 67 4.10 -3.50 -2.52
N MET A 68 4.22 -3.15 -1.24
CA MET A 68 4.92 -3.93 -0.22
C MET A 68 3.97 -4.21 0.93
N ILE A 69 3.87 -5.47 1.34
CA ILE A 69 3.07 -5.87 2.49
C ILE A 69 3.95 -5.75 3.73
N VAL A 70 3.53 -4.92 4.69
CA VAL A 70 4.19 -4.75 5.97
C VAL A 70 3.48 -5.63 7.00
N MET A 71 4.26 -6.51 7.63
CA MET A 71 3.81 -7.33 8.76
C MET A 71 4.42 -6.73 10.03
N ALA A 72 3.58 -6.05 10.82
CA ALA A 72 4.02 -5.29 11.99
C ALA A 72 3.81 -6.03 13.32
N SER A 73 3.43 -7.32 13.30
CA SER A 73 3.28 -8.14 14.51
C SER A 73 4.14 -9.40 14.47
N HIS A 74 4.65 -9.78 15.64
CA HIS A 74 5.57 -10.91 15.80
C HIS A 74 4.90 -12.26 15.52
N GLU A 75 3.62 -12.38 15.86
CA GLU A 75 2.79 -13.57 15.58
C GLU A 75 2.63 -13.81 14.07
N VAL A 76 2.27 -12.75 13.32
CA VAL A 76 2.12 -12.83 11.86
C VAL A 76 3.46 -13.12 11.18
N LEU A 77 4.55 -12.53 11.67
CA LEU A 77 5.88 -12.81 11.14
C LEU A 77 6.24 -14.29 11.34
N LYS A 78 5.98 -14.84 12.54
CA LYS A 78 6.24 -16.25 12.84
C LYS A 78 5.39 -17.18 11.99
N GLU A 79 4.09 -16.91 11.86
CA GLU A 79 3.20 -17.73 11.03
C GLU A 79 3.59 -17.69 9.56
N SER A 80 3.94 -16.52 9.01
CA SER A 80 4.32 -16.39 7.60
C SER A 80 5.63 -17.09 7.28
N LEU A 81 6.63 -17.02 8.16
CA LEU A 81 7.90 -17.73 8.02
C LEU A 81 7.71 -19.25 8.07
N ILE A 82 6.89 -19.75 9.01
CA ILE A 82 6.59 -21.19 9.11
C ILE A 82 5.85 -21.66 7.85
N ARG A 83 4.88 -20.88 7.34
CA ARG A 83 4.12 -21.21 6.13
C ARG A 83 4.95 -21.21 4.85
N GLN A 84 6.03 -20.42 4.78
CA GLN A 84 6.95 -20.40 3.64
C GLN A 84 8.03 -21.49 3.74
N ALA A 85 8.33 -21.98 4.93
CA ALA A 85 9.32 -23.03 5.17
C ALA A 85 8.78 -24.46 4.94
N ILE A 86 7.47 -24.61 4.66
CA ILE A 86 6.78 -25.87 4.35
C ILE A 86 6.38 -25.85 2.87
#